data_AF-A0A059WP68-F1
#
_entry.id   AF-A0A059WP68-F1
#
_cell.length_a   1.000
_cell.length_b   1.000
_cell.length_c   1.000
_cell.angle_alpha   90.00
_cell.angle_beta   90.00
_cell.angle_gamma   90.00
#
_symmetry.space_group_name_H-M   'P 1'
#
loop_
_entity.id
_entity.type
_entity.pdbx_description
1 polymer ?
#
loop_
_entity_poly.entity_id
_entity_poly.type
_entity_poly.pdbx_seq_one_letter_code
_entity_poly.pdbx_strand_id
1 'polypeptide(L)'
;MERRIFGLENEYGVTCTFRGQRRLSPDEVARYLFRRVVHWGRSSNVFLENGARLYLDVGSHPEYATPECDDVEELVAHDKAGERILEALLAAAEMRLHEEGISGQVYLFKNNTDSAGNSYGCHENYLVARHGEFARMADVLIPFFVTRQIWCGAGKVLHGPRGAQYCISQRAEHIWEGVSSATTRSRPIINTRDEPHADAERFRRLHVIVGDSNMSEWTSFMKVGITDLVLRMVEGNTVMRDLTLENPIRAIREISHDTTGTRKVKLANGRELSAIEMQQEYFEKTSRFLERRGTDETSKLLLYEWGEALDALSAGDPERLGRKVETSRWG
;
A
#
# COMPACT_ATOMS: atom_id res chain seq x y z
N MET A 1 -2.13 21.48 -1.54
CA MET A 1 -0.66 21.56 -1.74
C MET A 1 -0.36 21.09 -3.15
N GLU A 2 0.42 21.82 -3.96
CA GLU A 2 0.70 21.40 -5.36
C GLU A 2 1.90 20.46 -5.47
N ARG A 3 2.93 20.66 -4.65
CA ARG A 3 4.10 19.78 -4.53
C ARG A 3 4.12 19.18 -3.13
N ARG A 4 4.11 17.85 -3.04
CA ARG A 4 3.99 17.10 -1.78
C ARG A 4 5.15 16.13 -1.64
N ILE A 5 5.62 15.91 -0.41
CA ILE A 5 6.54 14.83 -0.10
C ILE A 5 5.77 13.52 0.11
N PHE A 6 6.25 12.45 -0.50
CA PHE A 6 5.75 11.10 -0.39
C PHE A 6 6.85 10.14 0.08
N GLY A 7 6.44 9.02 0.67
CA GLY A 7 7.34 7.92 0.98
C GLY A 7 6.61 6.59 1.07
N LEU A 8 7.29 5.49 0.77
CA LEU A 8 6.78 4.13 0.92
C LEU A 8 7.66 3.36 1.92
N GLU A 9 7.00 2.60 2.80
CA GLU A 9 7.63 1.66 3.73
C GLU A 9 7.17 0.25 3.33
N ASN A 10 8.07 -0.61 2.85
CA ASN A 10 7.74 -1.96 2.45
C ASN A 10 8.42 -2.98 3.36
N GLU A 11 7.61 -3.76 4.06
CA GLU A 11 8.05 -4.97 4.76
C GLU A 11 8.07 -6.17 3.80
N TYR A 12 9.11 -7.00 3.90
CA TYR A 12 9.29 -8.17 3.06
C TYR A 12 9.16 -9.45 3.88
N GLY A 13 8.32 -10.37 3.40
CA GLY A 13 8.26 -11.73 3.92
C GLY A 13 9.56 -12.47 3.62
N VAL A 14 10.07 -13.25 4.56
CA VAL A 14 11.33 -13.99 4.40
C VAL A 14 11.21 -15.44 4.83
N THR A 15 11.76 -16.36 4.04
CA THR A 15 11.84 -17.79 4.40
C THR A 15 13.07 -18.44 3.77
N CYS A 16 13.57 -19.51 4.38
CA CYS A 16 14.59 -20.37 3.79
C CYS A 16 14.08 -21.82 3.79
N THR A 17 14.09 -22.45 2.62
CA THR A 17 13.58 -23.80 2.45
C THR A 17 14.59 -24.73 1.79
N PHE A 18 14.52 -26.02 2.11
CA PHE A 18 15.27 -27.07 1.44
C PHE A 18 14.33 -28.25 1.19
N ARG A 19 14.16 -28.65 -0.08
CA ARG A 19 13.23 -29.71 -0.49
C ARG A 19 11.80 -29.53 0.05
N GLY A 20 11.30 -28.29 0.00
CA GLY A 20 9.94 -27.94 0.44
C GLY A 20 9.74 -27.84 1.95
N GLN A 21 10.77 -28.06 2.76
CA GLN A 21 10.71 -27.88 4.22
C GLN A 21 11.47 -26.63 4.66
N ARG A 22 10.94 -25.92 5.65
CA ARG A 22 11.62 -24.77 6.26
C ARG A 22 12.93 -25.24 6.87
N ARG A 23 14.03 -24.59 6.49
CA ARG A 23 15.38 -24.94 6.93
C ARG A 23 15.88 -24.03 8.04
N LEU A 24 15.58 -22.73 7.94
CA LEU A 24 15.93 -21.72 8.94
C LEU A 24 14.67 -20.94 9.34
N SER A 25 14.64 -20.46 10.58
CA SER A 25 13.63 -19.50 11.04
C SER A 25 13.79 -18.14 10.32
N PRO A 26 12.71 -17.33 10.20
CA PRO A 26 12.80 -15.98 9.65
C PRO A 26 13.89 -15.13 10.32
N ASP A 27 14.03 -15.21 11.64
CA ASP A 27 15.06 -14.52 12.42
C ASP A 27 16.49 -14.91 12.00
N GLU A 28 16.74 -16.20 11.77
CA GLU A 28 18.03 -16.68 11.32
C GLU A 28 18.34 -16.16 9.92
N VAL A 29 17.37 -16.24 9.00
CA VAL A 29 17.54 -15.74 7.63
C VAL A 29 17.77 -14.22 7.63
N ALA A 30 17.02 -13.47 8.42
CA ALA A 30 17.18 -12.03 8.59
C ALA A 30 18.60 -11.67 9.07
N ARG A 31 19.18 -12.46 10.00
CA ARG A 31 20.57 -12.28 10.43
C ARG A 31 21.58 -12.52 9.30
N TYR A 32 21.36 -13.49 8.41
CA TYR A 32 22.23 -13.69 7.25
C TYR A 32 22.14 -12.52 6.27
N LEU A 33 20.92 -12.07 5.95
CA LEU A 33 20.66 -10.92 5.08
C LEU A 33 21.35 -9.65 5.62
N PHE A 34 21.16 -9.35 6.91
CA PHE A 34 21.67 -8.13 7.51
C PHE A 34 23.10 -8.22 8.02
N ARG A 35 23.78 -9.38 7.93
CA ARG A 35 25.18 -9.50 8.41
C ARG A 35 26.10 -8.48 7.72
N ARG A 36 25.90 -8.23 6.42
CA ARG A 36 26.65 -7.21 5.66
C ARG A 36 26.27 -5.79 6.07
N VAL A 37 24.98 -5.55 6.27
CA VAL A 37 24.44 -4.26 6.71
C VAL A 37 24.99 -3.87 8.09
N VAL A 38 24.98 -4.80 9.04
CA VAL A 38 25.54 -4.60 10.39
C VAL A 38 27.06 -4.39 10.33
N HIS A 39 27.77 -5.09 9.45
CA HIS A 39 29.21 -4.88 9.30
C HIS A 39 29.54 -3.46 8.79
N TRP A 40 28.71 -2.92 7.90
CA TRP A 40 28.92 -1.59 7.31
C TRP A 40 28.41 -0.45 8.20
N GLY A 41 27.18 -0.55 8.69
CA GLY A 41 26.50 0.51 9.45
C GLY A 41 26.50 0.32 10.96
N ARG A 42 27.13 -0.74 11.49
CA ARG A 42 27.18 -1.10 12.93
C ARG A 42 25.82 -1.28 13.60
N SER A 43 24.75 -1.36 12.82
CA SER A 43 23.35 -1.43 13.25
C SER A 43 22.55 -2.24 12.23
N SER A 44 21.47 -2.88 12.68
CA SER A 44 20.46 -3.48 11.80
C SER A 44 19.42 -2.47 11.31
N ASN A 45 19.67 -1.18 11.54
CA ASN A 45 18.88 -0.04 11.10
C ASN A 45 19.84 1.03 10.59
N VAL A 46 19.85 1.24 9.28
CA VAL A 46 20.81 2.10 8.59
C VAL A 46 20.12 2.99 7.56
N PHE A 47 20.74 4.12 7.26
CA PHE A 47 20.44 4.92 6.07
C PHE A 47 21.42 4.55 4.97
N LEU A 48 20.91 4.43 3.75
CA LEU A 48 21.67 4.08 2.55
C LEU A 48 22.10 5.34 1.79
N GLU A 49 23.05 5.19 0.86
CA GLU A 49 23.59 6.31 0.07
C GLU A 49 22.52 7.00 -0.80
N ASN A 50 21.48 6.26 -1.20
CA ASN A 50 20.33 6.80 -1.94
C ASN A 50 19.29 7.49 -1.05
N GLY A 51 19.58 7.70 0.24
CA GLY A 51 18.69 8.35 1.21
C GLY A 51 17.64 7.43 1.84
N ALA A 52 17.46 6.21 1.32
CA ALA A 52 16.52 5.25 1.88
C ALA A 52 16.95 4.77 3.27
N ARG A 53 15.99 4.26 4.04
CA ARG A 53 16.26 3.58 5.32
C ARG A 53 16.00 2.09 5.15
N LEU A 54 16.96 1.27 5.58
CA LEU A 54 16.87 -0.19 5.57
C LEU A 54 17.03 -0.71 6.99
N TYR A 55 16.06 -1.47 7.47
CA TYR A 55 16.07 -1.99 8.82
C TYR A 55 15.35 -3.33 9.00
N LEU A 56 15.51 -3.95 10.16
CA LEU A 56 14.67 -5.08 10.59
C LEU A 56 13.54 -4.56 11.47
N ASP A 57 12.30 -4.76 11.04
CA ASP A 57 11.11 -4.39 11.81
C ASP A 57 10.64 -5.52 12.74
N VAL A 58 9.55 -5.28 13.47
CA VAL A 58 8.91 -6.25 14.36
C VAL A 58 8.59 -7.55 13.63
N GLY A 59 9.06 -8.68 14.18
CA GLY A 59 8.92 -9.99 13.54
C GLY A 59 10.04 -10.35 12.57
N SER A 60 11.13 -9.56 12.56
CA SER A 60 12.34 -9.80 11.77
C SER A 60 12.13 -9.71 10.26
N HIS A 61 11.10 -8.98 9.82
CA HIS A 61 10.94 -8.63 8.41
C HIS A 61 11.98 -7.58 8.01
N PRO A 62 12.73 -7.79 6.92
CA PRO A 62 13.44 -6.72 6.25
C PRO A 62 12.44 -5.64 5.83
N GLU A 63 12.69 -4.40 6.21
CA GLU A 63 11.89 -3.25 5.82
C GLU A 63 12.76 -2.23 5.09
N TYR A 64 12.29 -1.82 3.92
CA TYR A 64 12.88 -0.75 3.14
C TYR A 64 11.91 0.43 3.07
N ALA A 65 12.31 1.56 3.62
CA ALA A 65 11.63 2.83 3.48
C ALA A 65 12.34 3.70 2.44
N THR A 66 11.61 4.18 1.44
CA THR A 66 12.15 5.05 0.39
C THR A 66 12.71 6.35 0.99
N PRO A 67 13.65 7.04 0.32
CA PRO A 67 13.87 8.45 0.63
C PRO A 67 12.58 9.25 0.40
N GLU A 68 12.56 10.46 0.93
CA GLU A 68 11.54 11.45 0.64
C GLU A 68 11.57 11.82 -0.85
N CYS A 69 10.45 11.61 -1.55
CA CYS A 69 10.30 11.94 -2.96
C CYS A 69 9.21 13.00 -3.12
N ASP A 70 9.31 13.89 -4.12
CA ASP A 70 8.23 14.83 -4.45
C ASP A 70 7.69 14.72 -5.88
N ASP A 71 8.17 13.70 -6.58
CA ASP A 71 7.64 13.18 -7.82
C ASP A 71 7.24 11.72 -7.65
N VAL A 72 6.12 11.31 -8.27
CA VAL A 72 5.56 9.96 -8.11
C VAL A 72 6.35 8.93 -8.90
N GLU A 73 6.91 9.28 -10.05
CA GLU A 73 7.76 8.38 -10.83
C GLU A 73 9.07 8.12 -10.10
N GLU A 74 9.67 9.16 -9.51
CA GLU A 74 10.85 9.04 -8.64
C GLU A 74 10.58 8.14 -7.43
N LEU A 75 9.43 8.28 -6.77
CA LEU A 75 9.03 7.41 -5.67
C LEU A 75 8.95 5.94 -6.11
N VAL A 76 8.32 5.66 -7.25
CA VAL A 76 8.22 4.29 -7.80
C VAL A 76 9.61 3.76 -8.16
N ALA A 77 10.48 4.58 -8.74
CA ALA A 77 11.85 4.20 -9.02
C ALA A 77 12.63 3.83 -7.73
N HIS A 78 12.46 4.60 -6.66
CA HIS A 78 13.08 4.30 -5.37
C HIS A 78 12.51 3.06 -4.67
N ASP A 79 11.22 2.80 -4.82
CA ASP A 79 10.58 1.57 -4.36
C ASP A 79 11.14 0.34 -5.09
N LYS A 80 11.29 0.41 -6.42
CA LYS A 80 11.92 -0.65 -7.23
C LYS A 80 13.42 -0.79 -6.94
N ALA A 81 14.12 0.30 -6.64
CA ALA A 81 15.50 0.24 -6.18
C ALA A 81 15.63 -0.55 -4.86
N GLY A 82 14.66 -0.43 -3.96
CA GLY A 82 14.59 -1.23 -2.73
C GLY A 82 14.54 -2.74 -2.99
N GLU A 83 13.75 -3.16 -3.98
CA GLU A 83 13.69 -4.56 -4.42
C GLU A 83 15.06 -5.06 -4.89
N ARG A 84 15.77 -4.27 -5.71
CA ARG A 84 17.11 -4.62 -6.23
C ARG A 84 18.17 -4.68 -5.12
N ILE A 85 18.09 -3.79 -4.14
CA ILE A 85 19.00 -3.79 -2.99
C ILE A 85 18.80 -5.06 -2.15
N LEU A 86 17.54 -5.43 -1.88
CA LEU A 86 17.22 -6.66 -1.15
C LEU A 86 17.59 -7.92 -1.94
N GLU A 87 17.41 -7.93 -3.25
CA GLU A 87 17.86 -9.02 -4.14
C GLU A 87 19.39 -9.21 -4.07
N ALA A 88 20.16 -8.12 -4.02
CA ALA A 88 21.61 -8.21 -3.84
C ALA A 88 22.01 -8.73 -2.44
N LEU A 89 21.27 -8.37 -1.39
CA LEU A 89 21.47 -8.91 -0.04
C LEU A 89 21.10 -10.40 0.03
N LEU A 90 20.06 -10.82 -0.68
CA LEU A 90 19.64 -12.21 -0.81
C LEU A 90 20.76 -13.06 -1.41
N ALA A 91 21.30 -12.66 -2.56
CA ALA A 91 22.39 -13.37 -3.22
C ALA A 91 23.62 -13.52 -2.29
N ALA A 92 23.97 -12.44 -1.58
CA ALA A 92 25.08 -12.48 -0.62
C ALA A 92 24.81 -13.40 0.59
N ALA A 93 23.55 -13.49 1.04
CA ALA A 93 23.16 -14.38 2.13
C ALA A 93 23.22 -15.86 1.69
N GLU A 94 22.74 -16.18 0.49
CA GLU A 94 22.78 -17.55 -0.05
C GLU A 94 24.20 -18.05 -0.25
N MET A 95 25.11 -17.21 -0.77
CA MET A 95 26.53 -17.55 -0.87
C MET A 95 27.11 -17.95 0.50
N ARG A 96 26.81 -17.18 1.55
CA ARG A 96 27.32 -17.45 2.91
C ARG A 96 26.72 -18.71 3.52
N LEU A 97 25.43 -18.94 3.31
CA LEU A 97 24.78 -20.17 3.74
C LEU A 97 25.48 -21.38 3.11
N HIS A 98 25.80 -21.30 1.82
CA HIS A 98 26.52 -22.35 1.12
C HIS A 98 27.95 -22.54 1.65
N GLU A 99 28.69 -21.45 1.89
CA GLU A 99 30.04 -21.49 2.49
C GLU A 99 30.05 -22.13 3.89
N GLU A 100 29.00 -21.91 4.69
CA GLU A 100 28.82 -22.53 6.01
C GLU A 100 28.23 -23.96 5.92
N GLY A 101 28.08 -24.53 4.72
CA GLY A 101 27.59 -25.90 4.49
C GLY A 101 26.07 -26.07 4.69
N ILE A 102 25.31 -24.97 4.73
CA ILE A 102 23.86 -24.97 4.90
C ILE A 102 23.20 -24.98 3.52
N SER A 103 22.65 -26.13 3.13
CA SER A 103 21.82 -26.23 1.93
C SER A 103 20.43 -25.65 2.17
N GLY A 104 20.06 -24.64 1.39
CA GLY A 104 18.74 -24.01 1.41
C GLY A 104 18.64 -22.91 0.36
N GLN A 105 17.41 -22.60 -0.05
CA GLN A 105 17.08 -21.48 -0.92
C GLN A 105 16.33 -20.45 -0.10
N VAL A 106 16.78 -19.20 -0.18
CA VAL A 106 16.17 -18.09 0.54
C VAL A 106 15.20 -17.37 -0.40
N TYR A 107 14.02 -17.05 0.12
CA TYR A 107 13.00 -16.31 -0.61
C TYR A 107 12.66 -15.03 0.15
N LEU A 108 12.51 -13.95 -0.63
CA LEU A 108 11.93 -12.69 -0.20
C LEU A 108 10.64 -12.45 -0.96
N PHE A 109 9.60 -12.03 -0.26
CA PHE A 109 8.28 -11.78 -0.81
C PHE A 109 7.86 -10.34 -0.53
N LYS A 110 7.61 -9.58 -1.60
CA LYS A 110 6.91 -8.31 -1.52
C LYS A 110 5.41 -8.57 -1.64
N ASN A 111 4.82 -8.99 -0.54
CA ASN A 111 3.39 -9.24 -0.38
C ASN A 111 2.97 -8.80 1.04
N ASN A 112 1.80 -9.20 1.52
CA ASN A 112 1.31 -8.73 2.84
C ASN A 112 0.94 -9.81 3.82
N THR A 113 1.00 -11.09 3.43
CA THR A 113 0.57 -12.19 4.31
C THR A 113 1.41 -13.44 4.08
N ASP A 114 1.64 -14.20 5.15
CA ASP A 114 2.24 -15.53 5.07
C ASP A 114 1.17 -16.65 5.18
N SER A 115 1.61 -17.90 5.01
CA SER A 115 0.75 -19.08 5.15
C SER A 115 0.32 -19.38 6.59
N ALA A 116 0.95 -18.76 7.59
CA ALA A 116 0.56 -18.86 8.99
C ALA A 116 -0.52 -17.83 9.37
N GLY A 117 -0.92 -16.96 8.44
CA GLY A 117 -1.92 -15.92 8.66
C GLY A 117 -1.37 -14.64 9.30
N ASN A 118 -0.03 -14.52 9.44
CA ASN A 118 0.58 -13.25 9.82
C ASN A 118 0.46 -12.27 8.66
N SER A 119 0.48 -10.98 8.98
CA SER A 119 0.45 -9.93 7.96
C SER A 119 1.41 -8.80 8.28
N TYR A 120 2.08 -8.32 7.24
CA TYR A 120 3.05 -7.23 7.18
C TYR A 120 2.65 -6.22 6.10
N GLY A 121 3.16 -4.99 6.17
CA GLY A 121 2.58 -3.85 5.46
C GLY A 121 3.39 -3.31 4.27
N CYS A 122 2.67 -2.69 3.34
CA CYS A 122 3.17 -1.56 2.56
C CYS A 122 2.49 -0.32 3.14
N HIS A 123 3.26 0.57 3.77
CA HIS A 123 2.72 1.83 4.27
C HIS A 123 3.06 2.97 3.31
N GLU A 124 2.10 3.87 3.17
CA GLU A 124 2.23 5.08 2.37
C GLU A 124 2.29 6.27 3.32
N ASN A 125 3.21 7.19 3.04
CA ASN A 125 3.42 8.41 3.78
C ASN A 125 3.17 9.61 2.86
N TYR A 126 2.30 10.52 3.30
CA TYR A 126 1.98 11.75 2.57
C TYR A 126 2.17 12.94 3.50
N LEU A 127 3.01 13.90 3.11
CA LEU A 127 3.11 15.17 3.81
C LEU A 127 1.82 15.97 3.58
N VAL A 128 1.07 16.28 4.63
CA VAL A 128 -0.14 17.09 4.55
C VAL A 128 0.02 18.38 5.34
N ALA A 129 -0.69 19.44 4.92
CA ALA A 129 -0.72 20.67 5.68
C ALA A 129 -1.36 20.43 7.07
N ARG A 130 -0.79 21.05 8.11
CA ARG A 130 -1.35 20.96 9.47
C ARG A 130 -2.61 21.81 9.65
N HIS A 131 -2.80 22.81 8.79
CA HIS A 131 -3.97 23.68 8.82
C HIS A 131 -5.24 22.93 8.41
N GLY A 132 -6.32 23.11 9.19
CA GLY A 132 -7.61 22.44 9.00
C GLY A 132 -7.87 21.33 10.01
N GLU A 133 -9.05 20.71 9.91
CA GLU A 133 -9.47 19.64 10.80
C GLU A 133 -9.07 18.27 10.23
N PHE A 134 -8.09 17.61 10.87
CA PHE A 134 -7.64 16.28 10.45
C PHE A 134 -8.78 15.24 10.44
N ALA A 135 -9.73 15.35 11.37
CA ALA A 135 -10.91 14.49 11.41
C ALA A 135 -11.71 14.57 10.11
N ARG A 136 -11.98 15.79 9.63
CA ARG A 136 -12.67 16.01 8.36
C ARG A 136 -11.91 15.44 7.16
N MET A 137 -10.58 15.54 7.16
CA MET A 137 -9.75 14.90 6.14
C MET A 137 -9.90 13.38 6.19
N ALA A 138 -9.83 12.77 7.38
CA ALA A 138 -10.03 11.35 7.56
C ALA A 138 -11.42 10.88 7.12
N ASP A 139 -12.48 11.62 7.44
CA ASP A 139 -13.86 11.30 7.04
C ASP A 139 -14.02 11.22 5.50
N VAL A 140 -13.31 12.09 4.77
CA VAL A 140 -13.30 12.07 3.30
C VAL A 140 -12.36 11.00 2.75
N LEU A 141 -11.27 10.66 3.43
CA LEU A 141 -10.27 9.72 2.90
C LEU A 141 -10.59 8.25 3.21
N ILE A 142 -11.22 7.94 4.34
CA ILE A 142 -11.53 6.55 4.72
C ILE A 142 -12.37 5.84 3.64
N PRO A 143 -13.47 6.41 3.11
CA PRO A 143 -14.24 5.73 2.07
C PRO A 143 -13.46 5.54 0.77
N PHE A 144 -12.60 6.50 0.40
CA PHE A 144 -11.68 6.37 -0.73
C PHE A 144 -10.71 5.21 -0.54
N PHE A 145 -10.06 5.14 0.63
CA PHE A 145 -9.10 4.10 0.97
C PHE A 145 -9.71 2.70 1.06
N VAL A 146 -10.94 2.59 1.56
CA VAL A 146 -11.68 1.32 1.60
C VAL A 146 -12.01 0.81 0.20
N THR A 147 -12.29 1.71 -0.75
CA THR A 147 -12.79 1.33 -2.08
C THR A 147 -11.70 1.26 -3.15
N ARG A 148 -10.56 1.96 -3.01
CA ARG A 148 -9.49 1.96 -4.03
C ARG A 148 -8.86 0.59 -4.31
N GLN A 149 -9.02 -0.36 -3.38
CA GLN A 149 -8.53 -1.74 -3.54
C GLN A 149 -9.04 -2.41 -4.83
N ILE A 150 -10.20 -2.00 -5.37
CA ILE A 150 -10.77 -2.57 -6.60
C ILE A 150 -9.85 -2.42 -7.83
N TRP A 151 -8.96 -1.41 -7.83
CA TRP A 151 -8.00 -1.18 -8.91
C TRP A 151 -6.53 -1.23 -8.43
N CYS A 152 -6.26 -1.21 -7.12
CA CYS A 152 -4.89 -1.30 -6.58
C CYS A 152 -4.58 -2.51 -5.70
N GLY A 153 -5.53 -3.45 -5.52
CA GLY A 153 -5.29 -4.69 -4.78
C GLY A 153 -4.25 -5.57 -5.47
N ALA A 154 -3.53 -6.38 -4.69
CA ALA A 154 -2.53 -7.34 -5.18
C ALA A 154 -3.07 -8.77 -5.30
N GLY A 155 -4.28 -9.03 -4.78
CA GLY A 155 -4.95 -10.32 -4.88
C GLY A 155 -4.44 -11.36 -3.88
N LYS A 156 -5.36 -12.19 -3.39
CA LYS A 156 -5.03 -13.34 -2.51
C LYS A 156 -6.06 -14.45 -2.65
N VAL A 157 -5.59 -15.69 -2.58
CA VAL A 157 -6.46 -16.84 -2.31
C VAL A 157 -6.59 -17.01 -0.79
N LEU A 158 -7.79 -16.77 -0.27
CA LEU A 158 -8.13 -16.97 1.13
C LEU A 158 -8.74 -18.36 1.30
N HIS A 159 -8.17 -19.16 2.20
CA HIS A 159 -8.73 -20.47 2.56
C HIS A 159 -9.67 -20.29 3.74
N GLY A 160 -10.97 -20.53 3.52
CA GLY A 160 -11.99 -20.53 4.56
C GLY A 160 -12.64 -21.91 4.77
N PRO A 161 -13.53 -22.04 5.76
CA PRO A 161 -14.25 -23.30 6.02
C PRO A 161 -15.07 -23.81 4.83
N ARG A 162 -15.44 -22.91 3.90
CA ARG A 162 -16.23 -23.20 2.69
C ARG A 162 -15.37 -23.47 1.45
N GLY A 163 -14.05 -23.56 1.61
CA GLY A 163 -13.09 -23.71 0.52
C GLY A 163 -12.26 -22.45 0.26
N ALA A 164 -11.50 -22.48 -0.83
CA ALA A 164 -10.67 -21.37 -1.27
C ALA A 164 -11.51 -20.32 -2.01
N GLN A 165 -11.30 -19.05 -1.71
CA GLN A 165 -11.93 -17.91 -2.37
C GLN A 165 -10.87 -16.90 -2.78
N TYR A 166 -10.99 -16.34 -3.97
CA TYR A 166 -10.16 -15.21 -4.38
C TYR A 166 -10.67 -13.90 -3.78
N CYS A 167 -9.76 -13.11 -3.24
CA CYS A 167 -9.98 -11.80 -2.65
C CYS A 167 -9.12 -10.77 -3.38
N ILE A 168 -9.63 -9.55 -3.56
CA ILE A 168 -8.95 -8.47 -4.28
C ILE A 168 -7.76 -7.93 -3.48
N SER A 169 -7.92 -7.75 -2.16
CA SER A 169 -6.86 -7.24 -1.28
C SER A 169 -6.31 -8.30 -0.35
N GLN A 170 -4.99 -8.31 -0.18
CA GLN A 170 -4.31 -9.12 0.82
C GLN A 170 -4.47 -8.56 2.24
N ARG A 171 -4.56 -7.24 2.38
CA ARG A 171 -4.62 -6.53 3.67
C ARG A 171 -6.01 -6.45 4.29
N ALA A 172 -7.08 -6.50 3.49
CA ALA A 172 -8.46 -6.24 3.97
C ALA A 172 -8.87 -7.06 5.22
N GLU A 173 -8.51 -8.34 5.30
CA GLU A 173 -8.82 -9.22 6.44
C GLU A 173 -8.05 -8.85 7.73
N HIS A 174 -6.96 -8.10 7.59
CA HIS A 174 -6.05 -7.76 8.68
C HIS A 174 -6.19 -6.31 9.19
N ILE A 175 -7.13 -5.53 8.65
CA ILE A 175 -7.46 -4.18 9.11
C ILE A 175 -8.60 -4.25 10.13
N TRP A 176 -8.48 -3.54 11.25
CA TRP A 176 -9.44 -3.65 12.37
C TRP A 176 -10.03 -2.32 12.85
N GLU A 177 -9.38 -1.19 12.59
CA GLU A 177 -9.85 0.13 13.00
C GLU A 177 -9.85 1.12 11.81
N GLY A 178 -10.69 2.16 11.88
CA GLY A 178 -10.66 3.22 10.88
C GLY A 178 -9.45 4.14 11.09
N VAL A 179 -9.25 4.55 12.34
CA VAL A 179 -8.23 5.54 12.74
C VAL A 179 -7.65 5.13 14.10
N SER A 180 -6.33 5.07 14.23
CA SER A 180 -5.64 4.64 15.46
C SER A 180 -4.17 5.07 15.42
N SER A 181 -3.47 5.07 16.55
CA SER A 181 -2.02 5.35 16.57
C SER A 181 -1.15 4.07 16.55
N ALA A 182 -1.74 2.90 16.79
CA ALA A 182 -1.00 1.63 16.82
C ALA A 182 -0.96 0.94 15.44
N THR A 183 0.22 0.48 15.01
CA THR A 183 0.42 -0.16 13.70
C THR A 183 0.26 -1.69 13.74
N THR A 184 0.55 -2.34 14.86
CA THR A 184 0.64 -3.82 14.94
C THR A 184 -0.59 -4.50 15.54
N ARG A 185 -1.25 -3.89 16.55
CA ARG A 185 -2.40 -4.48 17.26
C ARG A 185 -3.76 -4.07 16.70
N SER A 186 -3.97 -2.78 16.42
CA SER A 186 -5.26 -2.27 15.92
C SER A 186 -5.31 -2.08 14.40
N ARG A 187 -4.15 -1.93 13.74
CA ARG A 187 -4.01 -1.82 12.26
C ARG A 187 -5.12 -0.94 11.65
N PRO A 188 -5.10 0.38 11.92
CA PRO A 188 -6.10 1.31 11.40
C PRO A 188 -6.01 1.49 9.88
N ILE A 189 -6.99 2.10 9.23
CA ILE A 189 -6.84 2.55 7.82
C ILE A 189 -5.86 3.72 7.76
N ILE A 190 -6.04 4.70 8.66
CA ILE A 190 -5.18 5.87 8.82
C ILE A 190 -4.50 5.82 10.19
N ASN A 191 -3.18 5.83 10.21
CA ASN A 191 -2.41 5.93 11.44
C ASN A 191 -2.27 7.41 11.88
N THR A 192 -2.52 7.69 13.15
CA THR A 192 -2.52 9.05 13.73
C THR A 192 -1.26 9.41 14.51
N ARG A 193 -0.19 8.61 14.39
CA ARG A 193 1.10 8.95 15.01
C ARG A 193 1.61 10.27 14.44
N ASP A 194 1.79 11.25 15.31
CA ASP A 194 2.14 12.62 14.95
C ASP A 194 3.67 12.80 14.91
N GLU A 195 4.33 12.10 14.00
CA GLU A 195 5.77 12.18 13.73
C GLU A 195 5.99 12.70 12.32
N PRO A 196 5.96 14.04 12.10
CA PRO A 196 5.94 14.62 10.76
C PRO A 196 7.26 14.52 10.02
N HIS A 197 8.39 14.32 10.71
CA HIS A 197 9.76 14.44 10.17
C HIS A 197 9.99 15.75 9.38
N ALA A 198 9.21 16.77 9.72
CA ALA A 198 9.23 18.12 9.17
C ALA A 198 8.85 19.10 10.30
N ASP A 199 8.73 20.38 9.97
CA ASP A 199 8.22 21.38 10.90
C ASP A 199 6.81 21.00 11.41
N ALA A 200 6.73 20.67 12.70
CA ALA A 200 5.52 20.17 13.35
C ALA A 200 4.44 21.25 13.53
N GLU A 201 4.74 22.53 13.33
CA GLU A 201 3.70 23.58 13.32
C GLU A 201 3.03 23.68 11.94
N ARG A 202 3.75 23.32 10.88
CA ARG A 202 3.32 23.50 9.49
C ARG A 202 2.74 22.24 8.87
N PHE A 203 3.23 21.07 9.26
CA PHE A 203 2.94 19.82 8.55
C PHE A 203 2.54 18.67 9.49
N ARG A 204 1.92 17.65 8.87
CA ARG A 204 1.68 16.32 9.44
C ARG A 204 2.13 15.28 8.43
N ARG A 205 2.50 14.10 8.91
CA ARG A 205 2.68 12.91 8.07
C ARG A 205 1.41 12.08 8.13
N LEU A 206 0.66 12.05 7.04
CA LEU A 206 -0.47 11.14 6.90
C LEU A 206 0.10 9.75 6.58
N HIS A 207 -0.02 8.84 7.55
CA HIS A 207 0.49 7.47 7.45
C HIS A 207 -0.67 6.51 7.17
N VAL A 208 -0.65 5.89 6.01
CA VAL A 208 -1.72 5.02 5.49
C VAL A 208 -1.21 3.59 5.44
N ILE A 209 -1.94 2.65 6.06
CA ILE A 209 -1.43 1.27 6.21
C ILE A 209 -2.36 0.20 5.60
N VAL A 210 -3.37 0.65 4.87
CA VAL A 210 -4.40 -0.21 4.25
C VAL A 210 -3.96 -0.79 2.90
N GLY A 211 -2.96 -0.18 2.24
CA GLY A 211 -2.53 -0.56 0.90
C GLY A 211 -1.83 -1.92 0.88
N ASP A 212 -2.06 -2.67 -0.20
CA ASP A 212 -1.28 -3.87 -0.49
C ASP A 212 0.13 -3.48 -1.00
N SER A 213 1.09 -4.39 -0.84
CA SER A 213 2.41 -4.32 -1.48
C SER A 213 2.24 -4.66 -2.97
N ASN A 214 2.74 -3.81 -3.86
CA ASN A 214 2.52 -3.95 -5.30
C ASN A 214 3.82 -4.26 -6.06
N MET A 215 3.78 -5.30 -6.89
CA MET A 215 4.82 -5.63 -7.87
C MET A 215 4.73 -4.78 -9.14
N SER A 216 3.52 -4.39 -9.55
CA SER A 216 3.33 -3.55 -10.74
C SER A 216 3.74 -2.11 -10.46
N GLU A 217 4.61 -1.57 -11.32
CA GLU A 217 4.98 -0.15 -11.31
C GLU A 217 3.77 0.73 -11.60
N TRP A 218 2.90 0.32 -12.53
CA TRP A 218 1.66 1.02 -12.83
C TRP A 218 0.76 1.08 -11.61
N THR A 219 0.56 -0.04 -10.90
CA THR A 219 -0.30 -0.05 -9.71
C THR A 219 0.26 0.85 -8.62
N SER A 220 1.58 0.84 -8.42
CA SER A 220 2.25 1.69 -7.42
C SER A 220 2.12 3.18 -7.78
N PHE A 221 2.35 3.52 -9.04
CA PHE A 221 2.16 4.87 -9.59
C PHE A 221 0.72 5.37 -9.40
N MET A 222 -0.26 4.55 -9.77
CA MET A 222 -1.69 4.89 -9.63
C MET A 222 -2.11 5.02 -8.17
N LYS A 223 -1.68 4.08 -7.31
CA LYS A 223 -2.01 4.06 -5.87
C LYS A 223 -1.57 5.35 -5.18
N VAL A 224 -0.32 5.77 -5.40
CA VAL A 224 0.21 6.98 -4.78
C VAL A 224 -0.31 8.23 -5.48
N GLY A 225 -0.22 8.28 -6.82
CA GLY A 225 -0.57 9.45 -7.60
C GLY A 225 -2.04 9.85 -7.47
N ILE A 226 -2.99 8.90 -7.58
CA ILE A 226 -4.42 9.21 -7.38
C ILE A 226 -4.67 9.69 -5.95
N THR A 227 -4.04 9.06 -4.96
CA THR A 227 -4.16 9.48 -3.56
C THR A 227 -3.69 10.92 -3.38
N ASP A 228 -2.59 11.32 -4.01
CA ASP A 228 -2.16 12.72 -4.03
C ASP A 228 -3.22 13.64 -4.62
N LEU A 229 -3.77 13.33 -5.80
CA LEU A 229 -4.80 14.15 -6.43
C LEU A 229 -6.04 14.32 -5.54
N VAL A 230 -6.49 13.25 -4.87
CA VAL A 230 -7.57 13.30 -3.89
C VAL A 230 -7.19 14.17 -2.69
N LEU A 231 -5.97 14.07 -2.17
CA LEU A 231 -5.48 14.94 -1.09
C LEU A 231 -5.46 16.41 -1.51
N ARG A 232 -5.01 16.74 -2.73
CA ARG A 232 -5.04 18.10 -3.27
C ARG A 232 -6.48 18.65 -3.30
N MET A 233 -7.43 17.83 -3.74
CA MET A 233 -8.85 18.17 -3.77
C MET A 233 -9.41 18.44 -2.36
N VAL A 234 -9.07 17.59 -1.38
CA VAL A 234 -9.50 17.70 0.02
C VAL A 234 -8.91 18.95 0.69
N GLU A 235 -7.62 19.19 0.51
CA GLU A 235 -6.93 20.41 0.99
C GLU A 235 -7.48 21.68 0.32
N GLY A 236 -7.99 21.57 -0.90
CA GLY A 236 -8.71 22.61 -1.61
C GLY A 236 -10.12 22.90 -1.07
N ASN A 237 -10.56 22.20 -0.01
CA ASN A 237 -11.90 22.29 0.58
C ASN A 237 -13.03 22.01 -0.41
N THR A 238 -12.79 21.12 -1.38
CA THR A 238 -13.81 20.74 -2.36
C THR A 238 -14.98 20.03 -1.68
N VAL A 239 -16.20 20.45 -1.97
CA VAL A 239 -17.41 19.86 -1.38
C VAL A 239 -17.70 18.49 -2.01
N MET A 240 -17.62 17.45 -1.18
CA MET A 240 -17.94 16.07 -1.50
C MET A 240 -19.34 15.71 -0.99
N ARG A 241 -19.96 14.72 -1.63
CA ARG A 241 -21.10 14.02 -1.02
C ARG A 241 -20.59 13.30 0.22
N ASP A 242 -21.46 13.16 1.22
CA ASP A 242 -21.13 12.35 2.39
C ASP A 242 -21.14 10.86 2.01
N LEU A 243 -19.94 10.29 1.95
CA LEU A 243 -19.66 8.89 1.64
C LEU A 243 -19.24 8.10 2.89
N THR A 244 -19.50 8.64 4.09
CA THR A 244 -19.15 7.98 5.35
C THR A 244 -19.77 6.58 5.40
N LEU A 245 -18.93 5.57 5.55
CA LEU A 245 -19.34 4.17 5.65
C LEU A 245 -19.96 3.90 7.02
N GLU A 246 -21.05 3.12 7.08
CA GLU A 246 -21.64 2.70 8.36
C GLU A 246 -20.62 1.91 9.20
N ASN A 247 -19.86 1.05 8.54
CA ASN A 247 -18.77 0.30 9.15
C ASN A 247 -17.64 0.09 8.13
N PRO A 248 -16.57 0.91 8.15
CA PRO A 248 -15.44 0.81 7.22
C PRO A 248 -14.77 -0.57 7.22
N ILE A 249 -14.71 -1.24 8.37
CA ILE A 249 -14.00 -2.52 8.57
C ILE A 249 -14.79 -3.69 8.01
N ARG A 250 -16.11 -3.63 8.11
CA ARG A 250 -16.98 -4.57 7.42
C ARG A 250 -16.94 -4.33 5.92
N ALA A 251 -17.05 -3.06 5.49
CA ALA A 251 -17.07 -2.69 4.09
C ALA A 251 -15.79 -3.12 3.34
N ILE A 252 -14.61 -2.89 3.91
CA ILE A 252 -13.33 -3.23 3.25
C ILE A 252 -13.21 -4.74 2.95
N ARG A 253 -13.70 -5.60 3.84
CA ARG A 253 -13.72 -7.06 3.65
C ARG A 253 -14.78 -7.49 2.65
N GLU A 254 -15.98 -6.93 2.77
CA GLU A 254 -17.08 -7.21 1.84
C GLU A 254 -16.73 -6.82 0.40
N ILE A 255 -16.01 -5.72 0.21
CA ILE A 255 -15.49 -5.29 -1.09
C ILE A 255 -14.37 -6.23 -1.57
N SER A 256 -13.41 -6.57 -0.72
CA SER A 256 -12.31 -7.48 -1.09
C SER A 256 -12.82 -8.84 -1.57
N HIS A 257 -13.88 -9.35 -0.95
CA HIS A 257 -14.50 -10.63 -1.30
C HIS A 257 -15.34 -10.60 -2.58
N ASP A 258 -15.73 -9.41 -3.05
CA ASP A 258 -16.54 -9.27 -4.26
C ASP A 258 -15.70 -8.93 -5.48
N THR A 259 -15.33 -9.98 -6.22
CA THR A 259 -14.57 -9.83 -7.46
C THR A 259 -15.34 -9.17 -8.61
N THR A 260 -16.64 -8.91 -8.45
CA THR A 260 -17.44 -8.20 -9.46
C THR A 260 -17.44 -6.69 -9.25
N GLY A 261 -17.10 -6.21 -8.04
CA GLY A 261 -17.17 -4.81 -7.67
C GLY A 261 -18.59 -4.22 -7.60
N THR A 262 -19.63 -5.05 -7.69
CA THR A 262 -21.05 -4.63 -7.74
C THR A 262 -21.75 -4.66 -6.39
N ARG A 263 -21.16 -5.35 -5.40
CA ARG A 263 -21.70 -5.45 -4.05
C ARG A 263 -21.78 -4.08 -3.42
N LYS A 264 -22.98 -3.74 -2.94
CA LYS A 264 -23.22 -2.49 -2.24
C LYS A 264 -22.84 -2.60 -0.77
N VAL A 265 -22.25 -1.53 -0.25
CA VAL A 265 -21.95 -1.33 1.17
C VAL A 265 -22.77 -0.17 1.70
N LYS A 266 -23.15 -0.26 2.98
CA LYS A 266 -24.04 0.73 3.61
C LYS A 266 -23.26 1.94 4.10
N LEU A 267 -23.80 3.11 3.80
CA LEU A 267 -23.33 4.40 4.30
C LEU A 267 -24.04 4.77 5.61
N ALA A 268 -23.43 5.65 6.40
CA ALA A 268 -23.98 6.14 7.68
C ALA A 268 -25.33 6.86 7.50
N ASN A 269 -25.56 7.46 6.33
CA ASN A 269 -26.83 8.11 5.98
C ASN A 269 -27.91 7.13 5.46
N GLY A 270 -27.66 5.82 5.49
CA GLY A 270 -28.60 4.78 5.08
C GLY A 270 -28.64 4.48 3.59
N ARG A 271 -27.94 5.25 2.74
CA ARG A 271 -27.74 4.90 1.33
C ARG A 271 -26.82 3.68 1.21
N GLU A 272 -26.90 3.01 0.07
CA GLU A 272 -26.00 1.91 -0.28
C GLU A 272 -25.37 2.17 -1.64
N LEU A 273 -24.05 2.06 -1.71
CA LEU A 273 -23.25 2.25 -2.93
C LEU A 273 -22.26 1.10 -3.10
N SER A 274 -21.95 0.74 -4.34
CA SER A 274 -20.83 -0.14 -4.65
C SER A 274 -19.49 0.58 -4.54
N ALA A 275 -18.40 -0.17 -4.47
CA ALA A 275 -17.05 0.40 -4.47
C ALA A 275 -16.76 1.18 -5.76
N ILE A 276 -17.28 0.70 -6.90
CA ILE A 276 -17.17 1.38 -8.20
C ILE A 276 -17.90 2.73 -8.16
N GLU A 277 -19.17 2.76 -7.71
CA GLU A 277 -19.97 3.99 -7.61
C GLU A 277 -19.28 5.03 -6.72
N MET A 278 -18.70 4.60 -5.58
CA MET A 278 -17.95 5.49 -4.70
C MET A 278 -16.68 6.04 -5.36
N GLN A 279 -15.89 5.19 -6.02
CA GLN A 279 -14.67 5.63 -6.71
C GLN A 279 -14.99 6.57 -7.88
N GLN A 280 -16.11 6.39 -8.58
CA GLN A 280 -16.56 7.28 -9.65
C GLN A 280 -16.90 8.68 -9.12
N GLU A 281 -17.50 8.78 -7.93
CA GLU A 281 -17.73 10.07 -7.25
C GLU A 281 -16.41 10.78 -6.91
N TYR A 282 -15.39 10.04 -6.43
CA TYR A 282 -14.06 10.62 -6.21
C TYR A 282 -13.39 11.07 -7.51
N PHE A 283 -13.45 10.23 -8.55
CA PHE A 283 -12.89 10.53 -9.87
C PHE A 283 -13.52 11.82 -10.44
N GLU A 284 -14.85 11.89 -10.52
CA GLU A 284 -15.54 13.07 -11.06
C GLU A 284 -15.18 14.36 -10.30
N LYS A 285 -15.11 14.28 -8.97
CA LYS A 285 -14.83 15.45 -8.12
C LYS A 285 -13.39 15.90 -8.24
N THR A 286 -12.46 14.94 -8.33
CA THR A 286 -11.04 15.20 -8.51
C THR A 286 -10.77 15.79 -9.90
N SER A 287 -11.38 15.23 -10.95
CA SER A 287 -11.32 15.75 -12.32
C SER A 287 -11.81 17.19 -12.40
N ARG A 288 -13.00 17.50 -11.85
CA ARG A 288 -13.54 18.88 -11.82
C ARG A 288 -12.68 19.84 -10.99
N PHE A 289 -12.07 19.36 -9.91
CA PHE A 289 -11.15 20.17 -9.10
C PHE A 289 -9.91 20.56 -9.93
N LEU A 290 -9.34 19.60 -10.66
CA LEU A 290 -8.16 19.82 -11.49
C LEU A 290 -8.45 20.65 -12.74
N GLU A 291 -9.60 20.48 -13.39
CA GLU A 291 -10.04 21.34 -14.50
C GLU A 291 -10.02 22.84 -14.15
N ARG A 292 -10.33 23.19 -12.89
CA ARG A 292 -10.34 24.59 -12.41
C ARG A 292 -8.97 25.12 -12.01
N ARG A 293 -8.07 24.24 -11.61
CA ARG A 293 -6.75 24.57 -11.03
C ARG A 293 -5.63 24.45 -12.05
N GLY A 294 -5.85 23.70 -13.13
CA GLY A 294 -4.83 23.27 -14.08
C GLY A 294 -4.37 21.84 -13.80
N THR A 295 -3.89 21.20 -14.86
CA THR A 295 -3.31 19.85 -14.82
C THR A 295 -1.89 19.89 -15.40
N ASP A 296 -0.96 19.24 -14.71
CA ASP A 296 0.33 18.84 -15.26
C ASP A 296 0.21 17.50 -16.02
N GLU A 297 1.23 17.09 -16.76
CA GLU A 297 1.19 15.86 -17.56
C GLU A 297 0.96 14.60 -16.71
N THR A 298 1.56 14.53 -15.52
CA THR A 298 1.41 13.41 -14.58
C THR A 298 -0.05 13.29 -14.11
N SER A 299 -0.67 14.40 -13.72
CA SER A 299 -2.07 14.44 -13.28
C SER A 299 -3.05 14.10 -14.41
N LYS A 300 -2.76 14.51 -15.66
CA LYS A 300 -3.55 14.10 -16.84
C LYS A 300 -3.48 12.59 -17.05
N LEU A 301 -2.27 12.02 -17.00
CA LEU A 301 -2.06 10.59 -17.16
C LEU A 301 -2.78 9.80 -16.06
N LEU A 302 -2.62 10.21 -14.80
CA LEU A 302 -3.29 9.58 -13.65
C LEU A 302 -4.82 9.61 -13.79
N LEU A 303 -5.40 10.76 -14.17
CA LEU A 303 -6.85 10.85 -14.40
C LEU A 303 -7.31 9.96 -15.56
N TYR A 304 -6.59 9.98 -16.68
CA TYR A 304 -6.92 9.16 -17.83
C TYR A 304 -6.92 7.67 -17.47
N GLU A 305 -5.84 7.20 -16.85
CA GLU A 305 -5.68 5.80 -16.43
C GLU A 305 -6.67 5.41 -15.33
N TRP A 306 -7.04 6.33 -14.45
CA TRP A 306 -8.06 6.07 -13.42
C TRP A 306 -9.45 5.91 -14.04
N GLY A 307 -9.78 6.79 -15.00
CA GLY A 307 -11.01 6.69 -15.79
C GLY A 307 -11.09 5.36 -16.54
N GLU A 308 -10.05 4.97 -17.27
CA GLU A 308 -9.99 3.68 -17.96
C GLU A 308 -10.16 2.48 -17.02
N ALA A 309 -9.55 2.54 -15.83
CA ALA A 309 -9.71 1.50 -14.81
C ALA A 309 -11.16 1.40 -14.31
N LEU A 310 -11.80 2.53 -14.01
CA LEU A 310 -13.18 2.55 -13.56
C LEU A 310 -14.16 2.14 -14.66
N ASP A 311 -13.90 2.52 -15.91
CA ASP A 311 -14.72 2.13 -17.05
C ASP A 311 -14.63 0.63 -17.33
N ALA A 312 -13.43 0.04 -17.26
CA ALA A 312 -13.24 -1.40 -17.37
C ALA A 312 -13.98 -2.17 -16.25
N LEU A 313 -13.84 -1.71 -15.00
CA LEU A 313 -14.54 -2.32 -13.85
C LEU A 313 -16.06 -2.19 -13.97
N SER A 314 -16.56 -1.02 -14.39
CA SER A 314 -18.00 -0.77 -14.57
C SER A 314 -18.61 -1.60 -15.70
N ALA A 315 -17.85 -1.85 -16.77
CA ALA A 315 -18.27 -2.70 -17.87
C ALA A 315 -18.30 -4.20 -17.51
N GLY A 316 -17.67 -4.59 -16.40
CA GLY A 316 -17.48 -6.00 -16.05
C GLY A 316 -16.33 -6.67 -16.80
N ASP A 317 -15.41 -5.87 -17.36
CA ASP A 317 -14.30 -6.28 -18.22
C ASP A 317 -12.92 -5.98 -17.56
N PRO A 318 -12.63 -6.46 -16.32
CA PRO A 318 -11.40 -6.16 -15.61
C PRO A 318 -10.14 -6.66 -16.33
N GLU A 319 -10.26 -7.61 -17.26
CA GLU A 319 -9.17 -8.12 -18.11
C GLU A 319 -8.59 -7.04 -19.04
N ARG A 320 -9.30 -5.95 -19.31
CA ARG A 320 -8.74 -4.76 -19.98
C ARG A 320 -7.56 -4.16 -19.19
N LEU A 321 -7.52 -4.41 -17.88
CA LEU A 321 -6.44 -4.01 -16.98
C LEU A 321 -5.36 -5.09 -16.82
N GLY A 322 -5.49 -6.20 -17.55
CA GLY A 322 -4.65 -7.41 -17.56
C GLY A 322 -3.15 -7.22 -17.46
N ARG A 323 -2.63 -6.25 -18.19
CA ARG A 323 -1.18 -6.00 -18.28
C ARG A 323 -0.69 -4.95 -17.29
N LYS A 324 -1.60 -4.33 -16.56
CA LYS A 324 -1.35 -3.16 -15.72
C LYS A 324 -1.54 -3.48 -14.23
N VAL A 325 -2.62 -4.17 -13.88
CA VAL A 325 -3.02 -4.48 -12.50
C VAL A 325 -2.62 -5.91 -12.12
N GLU A 326 -2.26 -6.12 -10.85
CA GLU A 326 -1.84 -7.44 -10.34
C GLU A 326 -2.99 -8.43 -10.20
N THR A 327 -4.19 -7.94 -9.87
CA THR A 327 -5.41 -8.74 -9.66
C THR A 327 -6.13 -9.12 -10.95
N SER A 328 -5.59 -8.79 -12.13
CA SER A 328 -6.23 -9.18 -13.37
C SER A 328 -6.35 -10.70 -13.43
N ARG A 329 -7.59 -11.20 -13.47
CA ARG A 329 -7.88 -12.62 -13.60
C ARG A 329 -7.09 -13.17 -14.80
N TRP A 330 -6.10 -14.00 -14.52
CA TRP A 330 -5.38 -14.77 -15.53
C TRP A 330 -6.20 -16.01 -15.86
N GLY A 331 -6.34 -16.26 -17.16
CA GLY A 331 -7.20 -17.29 -17.76
C GLY A 331 -6.73 -18.73 -17.58
#